data_AF-A0A0R1PLB1-F1
#
_entry.id   AF-A0A0R1PLB1-F1
#
_cell.length_a   1.000
_cell.length_b   1.000
_cell.length_c   1.000
_cell.angle_alpha   90.00
_cell.angle_beta   90.00
_cell.angle_gamma   90.00
#
_symmetry.space_group_name_H-M   'P 1'
#
loop_
_entity.id
_entity.type
_entity.pdbx_description
1 polymer ?
#
loop_
_entity_poly.entity_id
_entity_poly.type
_entity_poly.pdbx_seq_one_letter_code
_entity_poly.pdbx_strand_id
1 'polypeptide(L)' 'MTIKVQSSDDKDTVRVYDHNLKQRTDVSLASGTKWYSDSAIYTSQGMPFLRVATDQYVAMFDVTEQQYKASIN' A
#
# COMPACT_ATOMS: atom_id res chain seq x y z
N MET A 1 2.52 -1.05 -11.00
CA MET A 1 1.07 -0.75 -10.94
C MET A 1 0.87 0.58 -10.24
N THR A 2 -0.23 1.27 -10.46
CA THR A 2 -0.62 2.44 -9.65
C THR A 2 -1.77 2.04 -8.75
N ILE A 3 -1.68 2.37 -7.46
CA ILE A 3 -2.72 2.09 -6.46
C ILE A 3 -3.26 3.40 -5.90
N LYS A 4 -4.54 3.41 -5.52
CA LYS A 4 -5.11 4.46 -4.68
C LYS A 4 -5.39 3.91 -3.30
N VAL A 5 -4.90 4.62 -2.28
CA VAL A 5 -5.08 4.20 -0.89
C VAL A 5 -6.20 4.99 -0.23
N GLN A 6 -6.95 4.35 0.66
CA GLN A 6 -7.99 4.97 1.47
C GLN A 6 -7.90 4.37 2.88
N SER A 7 -7.91 5.22 3.88
CA SER A 7 -7.95 4.78 5.28
C SER A 7 -9.30 4.13 5.58
N SER A 8 -9.26 2.93 6.14
CA SER A 8 -10.45 2.16 6.51
C SER A 8 -11.04 2.53 7.87
N ASP A 9 -10.32 3.31 8.69
CA ASP A 9 -10.65 3.60 10.09
C ASP A 9 -11.17 5.04 10.30
N ASP A 10 -11.75 5.68 9.27
CA ASP A 10 -12.18 7.09 9.29
C ASP A 10 -11.10 8.11 9.70
N LYS A 11 -9.83 7.68 9.69
CA LYS A 11 -8.67 8.55 9.85
C LYS A 11 -8.28 9.17 8.52
N ASP A 12 -7.77 10.39 8.52
CA ASP A 12 -7.29 11.04 7.29
C ASP A 12 -5.99 10.41 6.73
N THR A 13 -5.44 9.39 7.40
CA THR A 13 -4.14 8.79 7.07
C THR A 13 -4.17 7.26 7.02
N VAL A 14 -3.52 6.69 6.01
CA VAL A 14 -3.27 5.26 5.83
C VAL A 14 -1.97 4.85 6.52
N ARG A 15 -2.00 3.71 7.21
CA ARG A 15 -0.85 3.16 7.94
C ARG A 15 0.21 2.64 6.96
N VAL A 16 1.47 2.82 7.34
CA VAL A 16 2.63 2.29 6.62
C VAL A 16 3.35 1.28 7.50
N TYR A 17 3.87 0.23 6.88
CA TYR A 17 4.58 -0.88 7.52
C TYR A 17 5.96 -1.05 6.90
N ASP A 18 6.91 -1.58 7.67
CA ASP A 18 8.24 -1.98 7.16
C ASP A 18 8.21 -3.37 6.51
N HIS A 19 9.35 -3.85 6.00
CA HIS A 19 9.48 -5.18 5.40
C HIS A 19 9.20 -6.34 6.37
N ASN A 20 9.24 -6.10 7.68
CA ASN A 20 8.88 -7.08 8.71
C ASN A 20 7.39 -6.98 9.09
N LEU A 21 6.61 -6.18 8.35
CA LEU A 21 5.19 -5.91 8.58
C LEU A 21 4.92 -5.24 9.93
N LYS A 22 5.92 -4.55 10.50
CA LYS A 22 5.73 -3.73 11.70
C LYS A 22 5.26 -2.34 11.28
N GLN A 23 4.19 -1.86 11.92
CA GLN A 23 3.68 -0.53 11.65
C GLN A 23 4.74 0.53 12.00
N ARG A 24 4.96 1.47 11.08
CA ARG A 24 5.75 2.67 11.30
C ARG A 24 4.91 3.76 11.96
N THR A 25 5.52 4.52 12.87
CA THR A 25 4.87 5.65 13.56
C THR A 25 5.41 7.00 13.10
N ASP A 26 6.47 7.01 12.30
CA ASP A 26 7.15 8.18 11.77
C ASP A 26 6.66 8.58 10.37
N VAL A 27 5.87 7.72 9.71
CA VAL A 27 5.35 7.95 8.37
C VAL A 27 3.93 7.40 8.23
N SER A 28 3.10 8.12 7.47
CA SER A 28 1.76 7.72 7.05
C SER A 28 1.46 8.33 5.69
N LEU A 29 0.52 7.75 4.94
CA LEU A 29 0.09 8.33 3.67
C LEU A 29 -1.23 9.06 3.85
N ALA A 30 -1.45 10.18 3.16
CA ALA A 30 -2.75 10.82 3.14
C ALA A 30 -3.77 9.94 2.40
N SER A 31 -4.98 9.84 2.96
CA SER A 31 -6.08 9.11 2.34
C SER A 31 -6.44 9.69 0.96
N GLY A 32 -6.83 8.84 0.02
CA GLY A 32 -7.20 9.22 -1.35
C GLY A 32 -6.03 9.48 -2.31
N THR A 33 -4.79 9.38 -1.84
CA THR A 33 -3.59 9.59 -2.67
C THR A 33 -3.23 8.36 -3.52
N LYS A 34 -2.52 8.60 -4.64
CA LYS A 34 -2.08 7.55 -5.56
C LYS A 34 -0.59 7.28 -5.42
N TRP A 35 -0.22 6.01 -5.46
CA TRP A 35 1.15 5.54 -5.28
C TRP A 35 1.53 4.52 -6.34
N TYR A 36 2.79 4.52 -6.73
CA TYR A 36 3.33 3.45 -7.54
C TYR A 36 3.70 2.26 -6.65
N SER A 37 3.40 1.06 -7.12
CA SER A 37 3.81 -0.18 -6.50
C SER A 37 4.40 -1.14 -7.52
N ASP A 38 5.49 -1.80 -7.15
CA ASP A 38 6.26 -2.71 -7.98
C ASP A 38 6.44 -4.10 -7.36
N SER A 39 6.09 -4.27 -6.10
CA SER A 39 6.27 -5.52 -5.37
C SER A 39 5.28 -5.62 -4.22
N ALA A 40 5.09 -6.84 -3.74
CA ALA A 40 4.22 -7.13 -2.62
C ALA A 40 4.85 -8.16 -1.69
N ILE A 41 4.56 -8.07 -0.40
CA ILE A 41 4.80 -9.12 0.58
C ILE A 41 3.51 -9.91 0.73
N TYR A 42 3.58 -11.21 0.39
CA TYR A 42 2.45 -12.13 0.54
C TYR A 42 2.55 -12.84 1.88
N THR A 43 1.48 -12.80 2.66
CA THR A 43 1.37 -13.56 3.91
C THR A 43 0.64 -14.88 3.64
N SER A 44 0.91 -15.91 4.43
CA SER A 44 0.39 -17.27 4.18
C SER A 44 -1.13 -17.39 4.27
N GLN A 45 -1.81 -16.47 4.94
CA GLN A 45 -3.26 -16.54 5.25
C GLN A 45 -3.97 -15.18 5.17
N GLY A 46 -3.32 -14.14 4.65
CA GLY A 46 -3.83 -12.77 4.74
C GLY A 46 -3.67 -11.97 3.45
N MET A 47 -4.24 -10.77 3.46
CA MET A 47 -4.04 -9.82 2.37
C MET A 47 -2.57 -9.43 2.25
N PRO A 48 -2.06 -9.27 1.03
CA PRO A 48 -0.68 -8.86 0.82
C PRO A 48 -0.48 -7.39 1.23
N PHE A 49 0.79 -7.01 1.32
CA PHE A 49 1.22 -5.64 1.57
C PHE A 49 1.96 -5.11 0.35
N LEU A 50 1.51 -3.99 -0.21
CA LEU A 50 2.04 -3.42 -1.44
C LEU A 50 3.13 -2.40 -1.13
N ARG A 51 4.30 -2.53 -1.78
CA ARG A 51 5.40 -1.57 -1.62
C ARG A 51 5.03 -0.23 -2.23
N VAL A 52 5.30 0.87 -1.51
CA VAL A 52 5.08 2.25 -1.98
C VAL A 52 6.34 3.11 -1.95
N ALA A 53 7.34 2.71 -1.15
CA ALA A 53 8.69 3.27 -1.14
C ALA A 53 9.68 2.22 -0.58
N THR A 54 10.97 2.56 -0.52
CA THR A 54 11.98 1.70 0.12
C THR A 54 11.59 1.40 1.56
N ASP A 55 11.44 0.11 1.88
CA ASP A 55 11.05 -0.36 3.22
C ASP A 55 9.73 0.23 3.75
N GLN A 56 8.80 0.51 2.84
CA GLN A 56 7.48 1.06 3.16
C GLN A 56 6.40 0.36 2.35
N TYR A 57 5.42 -0.17 3.06
CA TYR A 57 4.35 -0.97 2.53
C TYR A 57 3.00 -0.53 3.08
N VAL A 58 1.96 -0.64 2.29
CA VAL A 58 0.56 -0.45 2.72
C VAL A 58 -0.17 -1.78 2.69
N ALA A 59 -1.09 -2.00 3.64
CA ALA A 59 -1.94 -3.18 3.60
C ALA A 59 -2.86 -3.10 2.37
N MET A 60 -2.99 -4.18 1.60
CA MET A 60 -3.88 -4.19 0.42
C MET A 60 -5.36 -4.00 0.79
N PHE A 61 -5.71 -4.18 2.07
CA PHE A 61 -7.01 -3.80 2.62
C PHE A 61 -7.33 -2.30 2.45
N ASP A 62 -6.34 -1.43 2.61
CA ASP A 62 -6.49 0.03 2.48
C ASP A 62 -6.38 0.49 1.02
N VAL A 63 -6.44 -0.41 0.04
CA VAL A 63 -6.32 -0.09 -1.39
C VAL A 63 -7.67 -0.18 -2.07
N THR A 64 -8.14 0.93 -2.65
CA THR A 64 -9.49 1.05 -3.24
C THR A 64 -9.50 1.00 -4.76
N GLU A 65 -8.40 1.35 -5.41
CA GLU A 65 -8.27 1.28 -6.87
C GLU A 65 -6.89 0.73 -7.24
N GLN A 66 -6.84 -0.11 -8.28
CA GLN A 66 -5.59 -0.59 -8.87
C GLN A 66 -5.64 -0.39 -10.39
N GLN A 67 -4.58 0.21 -10.94
CA GLN A 67 -4.43 0.41 -12.37
C GLN A 67 -3.14 -0.27 -12.85
N TYR A 68 -3.31 -1.22 -13.77
CA TYR A 68 -2.22 -1.90 -14.46
C TYR A 68 -2.11 -1.31 -15.86
N LYS A 69 -0.92 -0.83 -16.20
CA LYS A 69 -0.59 -0.45 -17.58
C LYS A 69 0.31 -1.54 -18.15
N ALA A 70 -0.27 -2.45 -18.92
CA ALA A 70 0.49 -3.36 -19.76
C ALA A 70 0.96 -2.55 -20.98
N SER A 71 2.28 -2.47 -21.19
CA SER A 71 2.81 -2.06 -22.50
C SER A 71 2.88 -3.30 -23.37
N ILE A 72 1.99 -3.38 -24.35
CA ILE A 72 2.09 -4.35 -25.43
C ILE A 72 2.90 -3.64 -26.51
N ASN A 73 4.14 -4.08 -26.74
CA ASN A 73 4.99 -3.65 -27.85
C ASN A 73 4.68 -4.47 -29.10
#